data_AF-A0AAW2F067-F1
#
_entry.id   AF-A0AAW2F067-F1
#
_cell.length_a   1.000
_cell.length_b   1.000
_cell.length_c   1.000
_cell.angle_alpha   90.00
_cell.angle_beta   90.00
_cell.angle_gamma   90.00
#
_symmetry.space_group_name_H-M   'P 1'
#
loop_
_entity.id
_entity.type
_entity.pdbx_description
1 polymer ?
#
loop_
_entity_poly.entity_id
_entity_poly.type
_entity_poly.pdbx_seq_one_letter_code
_entity_poly.pdbx_strand_id
1 'polypeptide(L)'
;METTCSHYYNIVCKISSLTGMWPYLKPKTKVLRIALLTVILLTILIPQLAYQFMCKRDLNCTFKAMTAYLLSFVALLKVYTFQFNTRTIKDLTRHLFCAWKELNSSEEYEIMKSYATNSRRFSLIYSVYCFAAIFIFMSMSLIPYALDIVLPLNESRPILPPYRGYYFVDEREYFFQILWHAIVAWEIVIAGIIAHDCLFVTYVEHVCSMFAITGFHYEHLFHECKKKMELMSSINRDDTYSKKVAFLVRKHRKALE
;
A
#
# COMPACT_ATOMS: atom_id res chain seq x y z
N MET A 1 13.44 -15.38 -8.26
CA MET A 1 12.82 -14.09 -7.89
C MET A 1 11.35 -14.11 -8.27
N GLU A 2 11.00 -14.52 -9.50
CA GLU A 2 9.61 -14.73 -9.92
C GLU A 2 8.86 -15.78 -9.09
N THR A 3 9.50 -16.92 -8.74
CA THR A 3 8.87 -18.00 -7.98
C THR A 3 8.45 -17.61 -6.55
N THR A 4 9.24 -16.78 -5.86
CA THR A 4 8.93 -16.33 -4.48
C THR A 4 7.91 -15.20 -4.46
N CYS A 5 7.97 -14.28 -5.44
CA CYS A 5 6.93 -13.25 -5.64
C CYS A 5 5.57 -13.88 -5.99
N SER A 6 5.54 -15.01 -6.71
CA SER A 6 4.28 -15.61 -7.16
C SER A 6 3.50 -16.35 -6.06
N HIS A 7 4.11 -16.77 -4.96
CA HIS A 7 3.42 -17.58 -3.95
C HIS A 7 2.86 -16.74 -2.78
N TYR A 8 3.71 -15.94 -2.12
CA TYR A 8 3.33 -15.19 -0.92
C TYR A 8 2.98 -13.73 -1.20
N TYR A 9 3.63 -13.10 -2.17
CA TYR A 9 3.49 -11.66 -2.44
C TYR A 9 2.71 -11.35 -3.73
N ASN A 10 1.95 -12.32 -4.23
CA ASN A 10 1.34 -12.24 -5.56
C ASN A 10 0.38 -11.06 -5.73
N ILE A 11 -0.44 -10.74 -4.72
CA ILE A 11 -1.39 -9.62 -4.74
C ILE A 11 -0.62 -8.31 -4.87
N VAL A 12 0.36 -8.09 -3.98
CA VAL A 12 1.20 -6.89 -3.97
C VAL A 12 1.98 -6.75 -5.27
N CYS A 13 2.59 -7.84 -5.75
CA CYS A 13 3.28 -7.88 -7.03
C CYS A 13 2.35 -7.48 -8.19
N LYS A 14 1.11 -8.01 -8.24
CA LYS A 14 0.14 -7.71 -9.31
C LYS A 14 -0.30 -6.25 -9.29
N ILE A 15 -0.77 -5.75 -8.14
CA ILE A 15 -1.31 -4.39 -8.05
C ILE A 15 -0.22 -3.33 -8.26
N SER A 16 0.96 -3.51 -7.67
CA SER A 16 2.10 -2.61 -7.89
C SER A 16 2.64 -2.69 -9.32
N SER A 17 2.59 -3.87 -9.96
CA SER A 17 2.92 -3.96 -11.38
C SER A 17 1.95 -3.12 -12.18
N LEU A 18 0.64 -3.32 -12.00
CA LEU A 18 -0.41 -2.60 -12.74
C LEU A 18 -0.25 -1.08 -12.64
N THR A 19 0.10 -0.56 -11.46
CA THR A 19 0.25 0.88 -11.21
C THR A 19 1.64 1.43 -11.59
N GLY A 20 2.56 0.57 -12.05
CA GLY A 20 3.93 0.97 -12.38
C GLY A 20 4.86 1.13 -11.16
N MET A 21 4.38 0.80 -9.97
CA MET A 21 5.14 0.80 -8.73
C MET A 21 5.96 -0.48 -8.50
N TRP A 22 5.88 -1.49 -9.36
CA TRP A 22 6.74 -2.66 -9.15
C TRP A 22 8.22 -2.32 -9.43
N PRO A 23 9.16 -2.54 -8.48
CA PRO A 23 10.54 -2.06 -8.61
C PRO A 23 11.34 -2.70 -9.75
N TYR A 24 10.96 -3.92 -10.15
CA TYR A 24 11.63 -4.67 -11.21
C TYR A 24 10.92 -4.61 -12.56
N LEU A 25 9.97 -3.68 -12.71
CA LEU A 25 9.29 -3.48 -13.99
C LEU A 25 10.25 -2.92 -15.05
N LYS A 26 10.07 -3.30 -16.32
CA LYS A 26 10.86 -2.78 -17.45
C LYS A 26 10.76 -1.25 -17.50
N PRO A 27 11.87 -0.50 -17.72
CA PRO A 27 11.88 0.96 -17.63
C PRO A 27 10.81 1.64 -18.48
N LYS A 28 10.66 1.23 -19.75
CA LYS A 28 9.63 1.78 -20.67
C LYS A 28 8.21 1.56 -20.14
N THR A 29 7.90 0.36 -19.67
CA THR A 29 6.57 0.02 -19.11
C THR A 29 6.29 0.76 -17.82
N LYS A 30 7.31 0.94 -16.97
CA LYS A 30 7.22 1.72 -15.74
C LYS A 30 6.87 3.17 -16.04
N VAL A 31 7.64 3.83 -16.90
CA VAL A 31 7.39 5.23 -17.29
C VAL A 31 5.99 5.39 -17.88
N LEU A 32 5.57 4.48 -18.76
CA LEU A 32 4.22 4.50 -19.34
C LEU A 32 3.12 4.43 -18.26
N ARG A 33 3.19 3.47 -17.34
CA ARG A 33 2.16 3.28 -16.30
C ARG A 33 2.09 4.46 -15.34
N ILE A 34 3.23 5.02 -14.97
CA ILE A 34 3.28 6.21 -14.10
C ILE A 34 2.74 7.43 -14.84
N ALA A 35 3.11 7.63 -16.10
CA ALA A 35 2.59 8.74 -16.90
C ALA A 35 1.06 8.65 -17.03
N LEU A 36 0.52 7.46 -17.29
CA LEU A 36 -0.93 7.24 -17.32
C LEU A 36 -1.58 7.56 -15.98
N LEU A 37 -1.02 7.07 -14.87
CA LEU A 37 -1.53 7.36 -13.52
C LEU A 37 -1.50 8.86 -13.21
N THR A 38 -0.43 9.56 -13.59
CA THR A 38 -0.30 11.01 -13.43
C THR A 38 -1.32 11.76 -14.27
N VAL A 39 -1.53 11.36 -15.53
CA VAL A 39 -2.52 11.99 -16.42
C VAL A 39 -3.93 11.85 -15.83
N ILE A 40 -4.30 10.65 -15.37
CA ILE A 40 -5.61 10.42 -14.73
C ILE A 40 -5.76 11.24 -13.44
N LEU A 41 -4.70 11.34 -12.65
CA LEU A 41 -4.74 12.16 -11.44
C LEU A 41 -4.92 13.65 -11.77
N LEU A 42 -4.34 14.13 -12.89
CA LEU A 42 -4.56 15.49 -13.37
C LEU A 42 -5.99 15.74 -13.83
N THR A 43 -6.67 14.77 -14.44
CA THR A 43 -8.10 14.93 -14.83
C THR A 43 -9.02 15.08 -13.63
N ILE A 44 -8.62 14.62 -12.44
CA ILE A 44 -9.34 14.85 -11.18
C ILE A 44 -8.92 16.18 -10.54
N LEU A 45 -7.61 16.46 -10.49
CA LEU A 45 -7.04 17.64 -9.84
C LEU A 45 -7.44 18.95 -10.51
N ILE A 46 -7.52 18.99 -11.85
CA ILE A 46 -7.85 20.23 -12.57
C ILE A 46 -9.28 20.70 -12.20
N PRO A 47 -10.34 19.87 -12.29
CA PRO A 47 -11.67 20.25 -11.84
C PRO A 47 -11.74 20.62 -10.37
N GLN A 48 -11.01 19.89 -9.52
CA GLN A 48 -10.86 20.21 -8.11
C GLN A 48 -10.30 21.64 -7.96
N LEU A 49 -9.10 21.92 -8.46
CA LEU A 49 -8.48 23.24 -8.29
C LEU A 49 -9.36 24.37 -8.85
N ALA A 50 -10.00 24.15 -10.01
CA ALA A 50 -10.93 25.11 -10.60
C ALA A 50 -12.12 25.42 -9.67
N TYR A 51 -12.70 24.39 -9.05
CA TYR A 51 -13.76 24.55 -8.05
C TYR A 51 -13.31 25.39 -6.86
N GLN A 52 -12.07 25.19 -6.38
CA GLN A 52 -11.52 25.98 -5.27
C GLN A 52 -11.40 27.46 -5.62
N PHE A 53 -10.98 27.79 -6.84
CA PHE A 53 -10.93 29.18 -7.30
C PHE A 53 -12.32 29.81 -7.40
N MET A 54 -13.34 29.01 -7.75
CA MET A 54 -14.73 29.48 -7.82
C MET A 54 -15.36 29.74 -6.44
N CYS A 55 -14.97 28.98 -5.41
CA CYS A 55 -15.52 29.16 -4.05
C CYS A 55 -15.21 30.53 -3.40
N LYS A 56 -14.38 31.41 -3.99
CA LYS A 56 -14.10 32.82 -3.58
C LYS A 56 -14.24 33.11 -2.06
N ARG A 57 -13.41 32.46 -1.23
CA ARG A 57 -13.34 32.55 0.26
C ARG A 57 -14.52 31.95 1.06
N ASP A 58 -15.47 31.27 0.44
CA ASP A 58 -16.48 30.49 1.17
C ASP A 58 -15.83 29.23 1.79
N LEU A 59 -15.69 29.27 3.11
CA LEU A 59 -15.15 28.16 3.89
C LEU A 59 -16.06 26.93 3.81
N ASN A 60 -17.38 27.09 3.78
CA ASN A 60 -18.32 25.97 3.71
C ASN A 60 -18.18 25.22 2.37
N CYS A 61 -18.04 25.97 1.27
CA CYS A 61 -17.74 25.42 -0.05
C CYS A 61 -16.41 24.64 -0.08
N THR A 62 -15.38 25.19 0.56
CA THR A 62 -14.05 24.55 0.67
C THR A 62 -14.10 23.27 1.51
N PHE A 63 -14.73 23.30 2.68
CA PHE A 63 -14.83 22.14 3.58
C PHE A 63 -15.53 20.95 2.91
N LYS A 64 -16.58 21.19 2.12
CA LYS A 64 -17.29 20.13 1.38
C LYS A 64 -16.42 19.42 0.34
N ALA A 65 -15.40 20.09 -0.17
CA ALA A 65 -14.50 19.56 -1.19
C ALA A 65 -13.17 19.05 -0.59
N MET A 66 -12.86 19.45 0.65
CA MET A 66 -11.59 19.19 1.36
C MET A 66 -11.17 17.72 1.34
N THR A 67 -12.10 16.80 1.61
CA THR A 67 -11.79 15.37 1.65
C THR A 67 -11.26 14.86 0.31
N ALA A 68 -11.88 15.28 -0.80
CA ALA A 68 -11.46 14.86 -2.14
C ALA A 68 -10.09 15.47 -2.51
N TYR A 69 -9.84 16.74 -2.17
CA TYR A 69 -8.52 17.35 -2.37
C TYR A 69 -7.42 16.66 -1.56
N LEU A 70 -7.69 16.38 -0.29
CA LEU A 70 -6.73 15.72 0.58
C LEU A 70 -6.37 14.34 0.04
N LEU A 71 -7.35 13.58 -0.44
CA LEU A 71 -7.12 12.27 -1.05
C LEU A 71 -6.27 12.39 -2.33
N SER A 72 -6.57 13.35 -3.21
CA SER A 72 -5.75 13.61 -4.41
C SER A 72 -4.31 14.02 -4.07
N PHE A 73 -4.14 14.84 -3.03
CA PHE A 73 -2.82 15.25 -2.56
C PHE A 73 -2.02 14.09 -1.97
N VAL A 74 -2.65 13.24 -1.16
CA VAL A 74 -2.04 12.00 -0.65
C VAL A 74 -1.66 11.07 -1.81
N ALA A 75 -2.51 10.94 -2.83
CA ALA A 75 -2.19 10.15 -4.02
C ALA A 75 -0.94 10.68 -4.74
N LEU A 76 -0.86 11.99 -4.99
CA LEU A 76 0.31 12.63 -5.59
C LEU A 76 1.57 12.33 -4.76
N LEU A 77 1.52 12.63 -3.46
CA LEU A 77 2.66 12.41 -2.57
C LEU A 77 3.14 10.96 -2.62
N LYS A 78 2.24 9.97 -2.50
CA LYS A 78 2.62 8.55 -2.53
C LYS A 78 3.23 8.14 -3.86
N VAL A 79 2.64 8.56 -4.98
CA VAL A 79 3.15 8.25 -6.33
C VAL A 79 4.55 8.81 -6.53
N TYR A 80 4.79 10.07 -6.17
CA TYR A 80 6.09 10.71 -6.39
C TYR A 80 7.14 10.29 -5.36
N THR A 81 6.77 10.08 -4.10
CA THR A 81 7.67 9.49 -3.08
C THR A 81 8.20 8.14 -3.55
N PHE A 82 7.32 7.31 -4.13
CA PHE A 82 7.73 6.04 -4.72
C PHE A 82 8.76 6.24 -5.84
N GLN A 83 8.54 7.21 -6.73
CA GLN A 83 9.47 7.47 -7.83
C GLN A 83 10.83 7.94 -7.33
N PHE A 84 10.86 8.94 -6.46
CA PHE A 84 12.10 9.49 -5.91
C PHE A 84 12.90 8.43 -5.14
N ASN A 85 12.21 7.50 -4.45
CA ASN A 85 12.84 6.45 -3.65
C ASN A 85 12.96 5.10 -4.38
N THR A 86 12.86 5.06 -5.71
CA THR A 86 12.88 3.81 -6.48
C THR A 86 14.10 2.93 -6.15
N ARG A 87 15.28 3.51 -5.92
CA ARG A 87 16.51 2.77 -5.58
C ARG A 87 16.35 2.06 -4.24
N THR A 88 15.93 2.79 -3.22
CA THR A 88 15.67 2.27 -1.86
C THR A 88 14.62 1.17 -1.90
N ILE A 89 13.51 1.38 -2.61
CA ILE A 89 12.44 0.39 -2.68
C ILE A 89 12.93 -0.88 -3.37
N LYS A 90 13.70 -0.75 -4.47
CA LYS A 90 14.30 -1.90 -5.14
C LYS A 90 15.26 -2.67 -4.24
N ASP A 91 15.97 -1.97 -3.36
CA ASP A 91 16.86 -2.58 -2.39
C ASP A 91 16.11 -3.34 -1.29
N LEU A 92 15.06 -2.74 -0.72
CA LEU A 92 14.16 -3.39 0.22
C LEU A 92 13.53 -4.66 -0.38
N THR A 93 13.08 -4.61 -1.64
CA THR A 93 12.56 -5.81 -2.32
C THR A 93 13.64 -6.86 -2.57
N ARG A 94 14.89 -6.44 -2.80
CA ARG A 94 16.02 -7.36 -2.94
C ARG A 94 16.28 -8.08 -1.62
N HIS A 95 16.35 -7.36 -0.51
CA HIS A 95 16.56 -7.92 0.82
C HIS A 95 15.45 -8.90 1.19
N LEU A 96 14.18 -8.52 0.94
CA LEU A 96 13.03 -9.39 1.08
C LEU A 96 13.26 -10.76 0.43
N PHE A 97 13.66 -10.79 -0.84
CA PHE A 97 13.86 -12.06 -1.56
C PHE A 97 15.14 -12.80 -1.19
N CYS A 98 16.20 -12.09 -0.82
CA CYS A 98 17.44 -12.73 -0.36
C CYS A 98 17.24 -13.42 0.98
N ALA A 99 16.48 -12.82 1.90
CA ALA A 99 16.20 -13.40 3.21
C ALA A 99 15.54 -14.80 3.10
N TRP A 100 14.63 -15.00 2.15
CA TRP A 100 14.04 -16.32 1.85
C TRP A 100 15.06 -17.40 1.49
N LYS A 101 16.22 -17.02 0.93
CA LYS A 101 17.28 -17.96 0.57
C LYS A 101 18.28 -18.22 1.69
N GLU A 102 18.33 -17.34 2.69
CA GLU A 102 19.26 -17.43 3.82
C GLU A 102 18.69 -18.24 5.00
N LEU A 103 17.44 -18.70 4.92
CA LEU A 103 16.81 -19.51 5.95
C LEU A 103 17.45 -20.91 6.04
N ASN A 104 17.73 -21.35 7.26
CA ASN A 104 18.45 -22.61 7.50
C ASN A 104 17.59 -23.71 8.14
N SER A 105 16.44 -23.37 8.73
CA SER A 105 15.56 -24.35 9.40
C SER A 105 14.10 -24.24 8.97
N SER A 106 13.34 -25.30 9.20
CA SER A 106 11.89 -25.35 8.99
C SER A 106 11.14 -24.35 9.87
N GLU A 107 11.61 -24.12 11.10
CA GLU A 107 11.02 -23.19 12.06
C GLU A 107 11.18 -21.75 11.58
N GLU A 108 12.38 -21.38 11.12
CA GLU A 108 12.62 -20.05 10.53
C GLU A 108 11.72 -19.80 9.31
N TYR A 109 11.53 -20.84 8.48
CA TYR A 109 10.63 -20.79 7.34
C TYR A 109 9.17 -20.56 7.74
N GLU A 110 8.67 -21.30 8.73
CA GLU A 110 7.30 -21.13 9.21
C GLU A 110 7.07 -19.77 9.87
N ILE A 111 8.07 -19.23 10.59
CA ILE A 111 8.02 -17.84 11.10
C ILE A 111 7.86 -16.87 9.93
N MET A 112 8.76 -16.88 8.95
CA MET A 112 8.70 -15.91 7.85
C MET A 112 7.44 -16.05 6.99
N LYS A 113 6.98 -17.28 6.77
CA LYS A 113 5.72 -17.59 6.11
C LYS A 113 4.51 -17.04 6.84
N SER A 114 4.49 -17.06 8.17
CA SER A 114 3.40 -16.49 8.96
C SER A 114 3.24 -14.98 8.69
N TYR A 115 4.32 -14.21 8.80
CA TYR A 115 4.33 -12.77 8.51
C TYR A 115 4.02 -12.46 7.04
N ALA A 116 4.58 -13.22 6.10
CA ALA A 116 4.27 -13.07 4.68
C ALA A 116 2.78 -13.35 4.38
N THR A 117 2.18 -14.31 5.08
CA THR A 117 0.74 -14.60 4.99
C THR A 117 -0.08 -13.46 5.57
N ASN A 118 0.36 -12.83 6.66
CA ASN A 118 -0.30 -11.66 7.25
C ASN A 118 -0.30 -10.47 6.27
N SER A 119 0.87 -10.16 5.69
CA SER A 119 1.01 -9.16 4.62
C SER A 119 0.06 -9.43 3.44
N ARG A 120 -0.04 -10.69 2.99
CA ARG A 120 -0.95 -11.09 1.90
C ARG A 120 -2.43 -10.87 2.28
N ARG A 121 -2.83 -11.26 3.49
CA ARG A 121 -4.19 -11.07 4.01
C ARG A 121 -4.55 -9.59 4.10
N PHE A 122 -3.65 -8.78 4.67
CA PHE A 122 -3.79 -7.33 4.72
C PHE A 122 -4.01 -6.77 3.32
N SER A 123 -3.12 -7.12 2.38
CA SER A 123 -3.20 -6.62 1.01
C SER A 123 -4.51 -6.97 0.33
N LEU A 124 -5.04 -8.17 0.53
CA LEU A 124 -6.32 -8.60 -0.02
C LEU A 124 -7.49 -7.81 0.57
N ILE A 125 -7.61 -7.83 1.90
CA ILE A 125 -8.74 -7.22 2.61
C ILE A 125 -8.74 -5.71 2.39
N TYR A 126 -7.58 -5.07 2.51
CA TYR A 126 -7.42 -3.63 2.31
C TYR A 126 -7.78 -3.23 0.88
N SER A 127 -7.34 -3.99 -0.14
CA SER A 127 -7.69 -3.71 -1.53
C SER A 127 -9.19 -3.78 -1.76
N VAL A 128 -9.83 -4.88 -1.34
CA VAL A 128 -11.29 -5.08 -1.50
C VAL A 128 -12.06 -3.97 -0.80
N TYR A 129 -11.67 -3.64 0.43
CA TYR A 129 -12.29 -2.57 1.19
C TYR A 129 -12.18 -1.21 0.49
N CYS A 130 -10.99 -0.82 0.06
CA CYS A 130 -10.78 0.49 -0.56
C CYS A 130 -11.51 0.66 -1.89
N PHE A 131 -11.48 -0.36 -2.77
CA PHE A 131 -12.23 -0.33 -4.03
C PHE A 131 -13.75 -0.30 -3.77
N ALA A 132 -14.27 -1.18 -2.91
CA ALA A 132 -15.69 -1.18 -2.59
C ALA A 132 -16.15 0.14 -1.96
N ALA A 133 -15.36 0.71 -1.04
CA ALA A 133 -15.68 1.96 -0.37
C ALA A 133 -15.79 3.14 -1.36
N ILE A 134 -14.85 3.27 -2.30
CA ILE A 134 -14.89 4.32 -3.31
C ILE A 134 -16.07 4.13 -4.26
N PHE A 135 -16.26 2.90 -4.76
CA PHE A 135 -17.38 2.60 -5.65
C PHE A 135 -18.74 2.93 -5.00
N ILE A 136 -18.96 2.49 -3.75
CA ILE A 136 -20.19 2.76 -3.01
C ILE A 136 -20.36 4.26 -2.77
N PHE A 137 -19.31 4.96 -2.32
CA PHE A 137 -19.35 6.39 -2.05
C PHE A 137 -19.74 7.19 -3.30
N MET A 138 -19.10 6.91 -4.45
CA MET A 138 -19.40 7.58 -5.72
C MET A 138 -20.81 7.25 -6.22
N SER A 139 -21.27 6.01 -6.00
CA SER A 139 -22.62 5.58 -6.41
C SER A 139 -23.74 6.29 -5.65
N MET A 140 -23.46 6.91 -4.48
CA MET A 140 -24.44 7.73 -3.77
C MET A 140 -24.96 8.90 -4.62
N SER A 141 -24.21 9.36 -5.62
CA SER A 141 -24.65 10.37 -6.59
C SER A 141 -25.90 9.97 -7.38
N LEU A 142 -26.24 8.68 -7.45
CA LEU A 142 -27.44 8.18 -8.11
C LEU A 142 -28.70 8.27 -7.24
N ILE A 143 -28.57 8.58 -5.94
CA ILE A 143 -29.71 8.65 -5.01
C ILE A 143 -30.80 9.62 -5.49
N PRO A 144 -30.51 10.87 -5.92
CA PRO A 144 -31.53 11.78 -6.43
C PRO A 144 -32.32 11.19 -7.60
N TYR A 145 -31.65 10.54 -8.55
CA TYR A 145 -32.27 9.90 -9.71
C TYR A 145 -33.14 8.70 -9.34
N ALA A 146 -32.68 7.88 -8.38
CA ALA A 146 -33.50 6.78 -7.86
C ALA A 146 -34.75 7.30 -7.14
N LEU A 147 -34.61 8.39 -6.38
CA LEU A 147 -35.74 9.03 -5.70
C LEU A 147 -36.74 9.67 -6.67
N ASP A 148 -36.30 10.18 -7.82
CA ASP A 148 -37.22 10.70 -8.83
C ASP A 148 -38.12 9.61 -9.44
N ILE A 149 -37.68 8.35 -9.40
CA ILE A 149 -38.49 7.19 -9.85
C ILE A 149 -39.43 6.71 -8.73
N VAL A 150 -38.92 6.58 -7.51
CA VAL A 150 -39.66 5.96 -6.39
C VAL A 150 -40.55 6.95 -5.65
N LEU A 151 -40.13 8.21 -5.56
CA LEU A 151 -40.83 9.30 -4.86
C LEU A 151 -40.68 10.62 -5.65
N PRO A 152 -41.39 10.75 -6.79
CA PRO A 152 -41.29 11.93 -7.63
C PRO A 152 -41.76 13.19 -6.90
N LEU A 153 -41.08 14.31 -7.16
CA LEU A 153 -41.47 15.64 -6.68
C LEU A 153 -41.99 16.47 -7.87
N ASN A 154 -42.82 17.47 -7.58
CA ASN A 154 -43.27 18.45 -8.59
C ASN A 154 -42.13 19.38 -9.04
N GLU A 155 -41.06 19.48 -8.27
CA GLU A 155 -39.87 20.27 -8.58
C GLU A 155 -38.65 19.36 -8.78
N SER A 156 -37.69 19.83 -9.59
CA SER A 156 -36.46 19.08 -9.86
C SER A 156 -35.53 19.04 -8.65
N ARG A 157 -35.07 17.84 -8.27
CA ARG A 157 -34.09 17.68 -7.19
C ARG A 157 -32.73 18.33 -7.53
N PRO A 158 -31.97 18.79 -6.53
CA PRO A 158 -30.58 19.19 -6.72
C PRO A 158 -29.72 17.97 -7.05
N ILE A 159 -28.74 18.16 -7.93
CA ILE A 159 -27.78 17.11 -8.27
C ILE A 159 -26.79 16.91 -7.11
N LEU A 160 -26.45 15.65 -6.87
CA LEU A 160 -25.39 15.25 -5.96
C LEU A 160 -24.17 14.78 -6.78
N PRO A 161 -23.17 15.64 -7.04
CA PRO A 161 -22.00 15.24 -7.81
C PRO A 161 -21.15 14.21 -7.04
N PRO A 162 -20.41 13.32 -7.74
CA PRO A 162 -19.60 12.26 -7.12
C PRO A 162 -18.53 12.81 -6.18
N TYR A 163 -17.98 13.96 -6.53
CA TYR A 163 -17.17 14.80 -5.66
C TYR A 163 -17.29 16.25 -6.13
N ARG A 164 -16.87 17.20 -5.30
CA ARG A 164 -16.90 18.63 -5.65
C ARG A 164 -15.74 18.96 -6.60
N GLY A 165 -16.07 19.33 -7.84
CA GLY A 165 -15.11 19.72 -8.87
C GLY A 165 -15.82 20.42 -10.03
N TYR A 166 -15.18 21.40 -10.65
CA TYR A 166 -15.73 22.17 -11.76
C TYR A 166 -15.21 21.63 -13.09
N TYR A 167 -16.08 20.97 -13.86
CA TYR A 167 -15.72 20.26 -15.09
C TYR A 167 -15.77 21.10 -16.37
N PHE A 168 -15.99 22.42 -16.26
CA PHE A 168 -16.11 23.35 -17.41
C PHE A 168 -17.24 23.01 -18.39
N VAL A 169 -18.20 22.21 -17.95
CA VAL A 169 -19.43 21.83 -18.68
C VAL A 169 -20.61 21.94 -17.73
N ASP A 170 -21.83 21.90 -18.26
CA ASP A 170 -23.03 21.84 -17.43
C ASP A 170 -23.09 20.50 -16.68
N GLU A 171 -23.08 20.57 -15.33
CA GLU A 171 -23.06 19.37 -14.49
C GLU A 171 -24.34 18.54 -14.59
N ARG A 172 -25.48 19.16 -14.95
CA ARG A 172 -26.75 18.44 -15.12
C ARG A 172 -26.79 17.68 -16.44
N GLU A 173 -26.40 18.32 -17.52
CA GLU A 173 -26.40 17.72 -18.86
C GLU A 173 -25.40 16.57 -18.97
N TYR A 174 -24.21 16.72 -18.38
CA TYR A 174 -23.10 15.76 -18.48
C TYR A 174 -22.95 14.87 -17.24
N PHE A 175 -23.98 14.77 -16.40
CA PHE A 175 -23.89 14.10 -15.11
C PHE A 175 -23.35 12.67 -15.18
N PHE A 176 -23.88 11.83 -16.07
CA PHE A 176 -23.48 10.42 -16.15
C PHE A 176 -22.05 10.25 -16.67
N GLN A 177 -21.61 11.13 -17.56
CA GLN A 177 -20.25 11.17 -18.09
C GLN A 177 -19.26 11.56 -16.98
N ILE A 178 -19.60 12.58 -16.18
CA ILE A 178 -18.82 13.01 -15.01
C ILE A 178 -18.76 11.89 -13.97
N LEU A 179 -19.90 11.24 -13.68
CA LEU A 179 -19.96 10.14 -12.73
C LEU A 179 -19.08 8.96 -13.17
N TRP A 180 -19.18 8.54 -14.43
CA TRP A 180 -18.38 7.45 -14.95
C TRP A 180 -16.89 7.77 -14.96
N HIS A 181 -16.52 8.98 -15.40
CA HIS A 181 -15.15 9.47 -15.32
C HIS A 181 -14.65 9.44 -13.86
N ALA A 182 -15.44 9.95 -12.92
CA ALA A 182 -15.06 9.98 -11.51
C ALA A 182 -14.84 8.58 -10.94
N ILE A 183 -15.75 7.63 -11.18
CA ILE A 183 -15.61 6.25 -10.71
C ILE A 183 -14.33 5.64 -11.28
N VAL A 184 -14.16 5.62 -12.60
CA VAL A 184 -13.00 4.99 -13.24
C VAL A 184 -11.69 5.66 -12.82
N ALA A 185 -11.64 6.99 -12.80
CA ALA A 185 -10.44 7.72 -12.44
C ALA A 185 -10.05 7.49 -10.97
N TRP A 186 -11.00 7.56 -10.04
CA TRP A 186 -10.74 7.32 -8.63
C TRP A 186 -10.36 5.87 -8.31
N GLU A 187 -10.95 4.89 -9.00
CA GLU A 187 -10.57 3.48 -8.92
C GLU A 187 -9.10 3.26 -9.37
N ILE A 188 -8.66 3.96 -10.42
CA ILE A 188 -7.26 3.87 -10.87
C ILE A 188 -6.32 4.58 -9.89
N VAL A 189 -6.71 5.74 -9.37
CA VAL A 189 -5.91 6.49 -8.38
C VAL A 189 -5.77 5.71 -7.08
N ILE A 190 -6.85 5.13 -6.55
CA ILE A 190 -6.81 4.34 -5.31
C ILE A 190 -5.98 3.08 -5.49
N ALA A 191 -5.97 2.44 -6.67
CA ALA A 191 -5.08 1.32 -6.95
C ALA A 191 -3.61 1.70 -6.71
N GLY A 192 -3.21 2.92 -7.09
CA GLY A 192 -1.89 3.48 -6.80
C GLY A 192 -1.60 3.60 -5.30
N ILE A 193 -2.54 4.15 -4.54
CA ILE A 193 -2.43 4.28 -3.07
C ILE A 193 -2.30 2.89 -2.42
N ILE A 194 -3.18 1.96 -2.80
CA ILE A 194 -3.20 0.59 -2.29
C ILE A 194 -1.87 -0.11 -2.60
N ALA A 195 -1.35 0.04 -3.81
CA ALA A 195 -0.06 -0.54 -4.20
C ALA A 195 1.09 -0.03 -3.32
N HIS A 196 1.13 1.27 -3.06
CA HIS A 196 2.12 1.86 -2.16
C HIS A 196 2.01 1.28 -0.74
N ASP A 197 0.81 1.27 -0.17
CA ASP A 197 0.59 0.86 1.22
C ASP A 197 0.82 -0.63 1.43
N CYS A 198 0.41 -1.46 0.47
CA CYS A 198 0.67 -2.90 0.53
C CYS A 198 2.16 -3.21 0.41
N LEU A 199 2.92 -2.49 -0.44
CA LEU A 199 4.38 -2.62 -0.49
C LEU A 199 5.02 -2.24 0.83
N PHE A 200 4.60 -1.12 1.42
CA PHE A 200 5.09 -0.67 2.72
C PHE A 200 4.85 -1.70 3.82
N VAL A 201 3.60 -2.17 3.98
CA VAL A 201 3.26 -3.20 4.97
C VAL A 201 4.02 -4.50 4.71
N THR A 202 4.23 -4.88 3.45
CA THR A 202 5.07 -6.05 3.10
C THR A 202 6.49 -5.92 3.66
N TYR A 203 7.10 -4.74 3.53
CA TYR A 203 8.45 -4.52 4.07
C TYR A 203 8.45 -4.49 5.60
N VAL A 204 7.44 -3.89 6.24
CA VAL A 204 7.30 -3.92 7.70
C VAL A 204 7.17 -5.36 8.22
N GLU A 205 6.25 -6.14 7.66
CA GLU A 205 6.05 -7.56 8.00
C GLU A 205 7.32 -8.37 7.78
N HIS A 206 8.08 -8.08 6.73
CA HIS A 206 9.37 -8.71 6.50
C HIS A 206 10.38 -8.38 7.60
N VAL A 207 10.54 -7.10 7.95
CA VAL A 207 11.45 -6.68 9.02
C VAL A 207 11.02 -7.32 10.36
N CYS A 208 9.73 -7.33 10.67
CA CYS A 208 9.19 -8.02 11.85
C CYS A 208 9.52 -9.52 11.85
N SER A 209 9.42 -10.19 10.69
CA SER A 209 9.79 -11.60 10.57
C SER A 209 11.28 -11.86 10.84
N MET A 210 12.16 -10.95 10.40
CA MET A 210 13.59 -11.06 10.67
C MET A 210 13.91 -10.87 12.15
N PHE A 211 13.20 -9.96 12.84
CA PHE A 211 13.31 -9.83 14.29
C PHE A 211 12.79 -11.06 15.03
N ALA A 212 11.68 -11.64 14.60
CA ALA A 212 11.13 -12.86 15.18
C ALA A 212 12.10 -14.05 15.03
N ILE A 213 12.70 -14.24 13.85
CA ILE A 213 13.75 -15.25 13.61
C ILE A 213 14.96 -15.01 14.52
N THR A 214 15.39 -13.75 14.65
CA THR A 214 16.51 -13.39 15.52
C THR A 214 16.18 -13.74 16.98
N GLY A 215 14.97 -13.43 17.45
CA GLY A 215 14.47 -13.82 18.78
C GLY A 215 14.47 -15.34 18.99
N PHE A 216 13.99 -16.10 18.00
CA PHE A 216 14.04 -17.56 18.00
C PHE A 216 15.48 -18.10 18.18
N HIS A 217 16.46 -17.51 17.49
CA HIS A 217 17.87 -17.87 17.68
C HIS A 217 18.36 -17.57 19.10
N TYR A 218 17.99 -16.43 19.67
CA TYR A 218 18.34 -16.08 21.04
C TYR A 218 17.78 -17.13 22.02
N GLU A 219 16.49 -17.44 21.95
CA GLU A 219 15.86 -18.41 22.85
C GLU A 219 16.51 -19.80 22.77
N HIS A 220 16.77 -20.29 21.55
CA HIS A 220 17.40 -21.59 21.38
C HIS A 220 18.82 -21.61 21.95
N LEU A 221 19.61 -20.54 21.74
CA LEU A 221 20.96 -20.43 22.28
C LEU A 221 20.96 -20.36 23.81
N PHE A 222 20.02 -19.62 24.41
CA PHE A 222 19.86 -19.59 25.86
C PHE A 222 19.47 -20.95 26.44
N HIS A 223 18.55 -21.66 25.81
CA HIS A 223 18.15 -23.00 26.24
C HIS A 223 19.31 -24.01 26.13
N GLU A 224 20.08 -23.98 25.04
CA GLU A 224 21.31 -24.80 24.92
C GLU A 224 22.33 -24.45 26.01
N CYS A 225 22.53 -23.17 26.28
CA CYS A 225 23.46 -22.70 27.31
C CYS A 225 23.03 -23.16 28.71
N LYS A 226 21.74 -23.02 29.06
CA LYS A 226 21.19 -23.48 30.34
C LYS A 226 21.36 -24.99 30.49
N LYS A 227 21.00 -25.77 29.47
CA LYS A 227 21.14 -27.24 29.47
C LYS A 227 22.60 -27.68 29.59
N LYS A 228 23.55 -26.98 28.95
CA LYS A 228 24.99 -27.25 29.09
C LYS A 228 25.55 -26.82 30.45
N MET A 229 25.04 -25.74 31.05
CA MET A 229 25.40 -25.30 32.41
C MET A 229 24.95 -26.31 33.47
N GLU A 230 23.79 -26.91 33.28
CA GLU A 230 23.27 -27.99 34.14
C GLU A 230 24.05 -29.30 33.96
N LEU A 231 24.65 -29.54 32.78
CA LEU A 231 25.31 -30.81 32.44
C LEU A 231 26.84 -30.84 32.70
N MET A 232 27.54 -29.70 32.82
CA MET A 232 29.01 -29.73 32.85
C MET A 232 29.67 -28.57 33.63
N SER A 233 30.31 -28.92 34.75
CA SER A 233 31.25 -28.04 35.45
C SER A 233 32.60 -27.98 34.72
N SER A 234 32.82 -26.85 34.05
CA SER A 234 34.12 -26.21 33.79
C SER A 234 34.89 -26.51 32.48
N ILE A 235 35.48 -25.40 32.00
CA ILE A 235 36.65 -25.23 31.12
C ILE A 235 36.38 -25.23 29.60
N ASN A 236 36.77 -24.11 28.97
CA ASN A 236 36.73 -23.73 27.54
C ASN A 236 35.44 -23.06 26.99
N ARG A 237 34.74 -22.26 27.83
CA ARG A 237 33.42 -21.66 27.50
C ARG A 237 33.45 -20.29 26.82
N ASP A 238 34.45 -19.44 27.08
CA ASP A 238 34.37 -18.01 26.72
C ASP A 238 34.46 -17.72 25.23
N ASP A 239 35.33 -18.42 24.49
CA ASP A 239 35.53 -18.14 23.06
C ASP A 239 34.33 -18.61 22.20
N THR A 240 33.72 -19.75 22.53
CA THR A 240 32.53 -20.22 21.81
C THR A 240 31.29 -19.41 22.15
N TYR A 241 31.15 -18.98 23.41
CA TYR A 241 30.03 -18.14 23.86
C TYR A 241 30.12 -16.73 23.27
N SER A 242 31.28 -16.09 23.35
CA SER A 242 31.51 -14.77 22.75
C SER A 242 31.29 -14.77 21.23
N LYS A 243 31.68 -15.84 20.53
CA LYS A 243 31.37 -16.02 19.09
C LYS A 243 29.87 -16.11 18.82
N LYS A 244 29.10 -16.85 19.63
CA LYS A 244 27.64 -16.96 19.51
C LYS A 244 26.94 -15.62 19.80
N VAL A 245 27.35 -14.90 20.85
CA VAL A 245 26.83 -13.56 21.16
C VAL A 245 27.19 -12.55 20.06
N ALA A 246 28.43 -12.57 19.55
CA ALA A 246 28.83 -11.72 18.44
C ALA A 246 28.04 -12.01 17.16
N PHE A 247 27.73 -13.28 16.87
CA PHE A 247 26.85 -13.66 15.76
C PHE A 247 25.45 -13.09 15.92
N LEU A 248 24.87 -13.19 17.12
CA LEU A 248 23.55 -12.64 17.44
C LEU A 248 23.50 -11.12 17.32
N VAL A 249 24.50 -10.41 17.87
CA VAL A 249 24.63 -8.95 17.72
C VAL A 249 24.76 -8.57 16.24
N ARG A 250 25.52 -9.33 15.44
CA ARG A 250 25.60 -9.13 13.99
C ARG A 250 24.27 -9.39 13.28
N LYS A 251 23.51 -10.42 13.67
CA LYS A 251 22.19 -10.72 13.10
C LYS A 251 21.17 -9.64 13.44
N HIS A 252 21.14 -9.18 14.69
CA HIS A 252 20.28 -8.07 15.11
C HIS A 252 20.63 -6.78 14.37
N ARG A 253 21.93 -6.46 14.25
CA ARG A 253 22.40 -5.33 13.44
C ARG A 253 22.02 -5.48 11.96
N LYS A 254 22.19 -6.65 11.36
CA LYS A 254 21.78 -6.93 9.96
C LYS A 254 20.27 -6.78 9.76
N ALA A 255 19.45 -7.02 10.78
CA ALA A 255 18.00 -6.79 10.71
C ALA A 255 17.62 -5.30 10.80
N LEU A 256 18.51 -4.46 11.35
CA LEU A 256 18.33 -3.00 11.45
C LEU A 256 18.85 -2.22 10.23
N GLU A 257 19.71 -2.85 9.41
CA GLU A 257 20.30 -2.30 8.18
C GLU A 257 19.44 -2.61 6.95
#